data_AF-A0A2G9TIF0-F1
#
_entry.id   AF-A0A2G9TIF0-F1
#
_cell.length_a   1.000
_cell.length_b   1.000
_cell.length_c   1.000
_cell.angle_alpha   90.00
_cell.angle_beta   90.00
_cell.angle_gamma   90.00
#
_symmetry.space_group_name_H-M   'P 1'
#
loop_
_entity.id
_entity.type
_entity.pdbx_description
1 polymer ?
#
loop_
_entity_poly.entity_id
_entity_poly.type
_entity_poly.pdbx_seq_one_letter_code
_entity_poly.pdbx_strand_id
1 'polypeptide(L)'
;VGNDTFGESNIENLQKSGVEVSQVQKSDSSHTATATITVNAHGENTIVVTLGANMELDDDCAERHEKAIKEAGMVMTQQEVSRKGNKRAFELAKKHGVKTFFNPAPGERDTDMSMVALSDIICTNENEKFIDYCSGVLLASKGKQGIEHIPVKKVKAVDTT
;
A
#
# COMPACT_ATOMS: atom_id res chain seq x y z
N VAL A 1 -7.73 11.43 -1.84
CA VAL A 1 -6.87 12.61 -1.55
C VAL A 1 -7.71 13.69 -0.89
N GLY A 2 -7.11 14.71 -0.29
CA GLY A 2 -7.85 15.91 0.16
C GLY A 2 -8.18 16.81 -1.01
N ASN A 3 -9.17 17.69 -0.84
CA ASN A 3 -9.47 18.78 -1.77
C ASN A 3 -8.52 19.97 -1.54
N ASP A 4 -7.23 19.73 -1.75
CA ASP A 4 -6.15 20.68 -1.55
C ASP A 4 -5.11 20.60 -2.69
N THR A 5 -4.14 21.52 -2.67
CA THR A 5 -3.11 21.62 -3.71
C THR A 5 -2.21 20.38 -3.79
N PHE A 6 -2.00 19.67 -2.68
CA PHE A 6 -1.26 18.40 -2.69
C PHE A 6 -2.06 17.31 -3.39
N GLY A 7 -3.38 17.25 -3.16
CA GLY A 7 -4.27 16.29 -3.80
C GLY A 7 -4.30 16.47 -5.32
N GLU A 8 -4.36 17.71 -5.79
CA GLU A 8 -4.29 18.04 -7.22
C GLU A 8 -2.96 17.61 -7.83
N SER A 9 -1.84 17.99 -7.20
CA SER A 9 -0.50 17.59 -7.65
C SER A 9 -0.33 16.07 -7.72
N ASN A 10 -0.84 15.33 -6.72
CA ASN A 10 -0.78 13.87 -6.70
C ASN A 10 -1.56 13.23 -7.86
N ILE A 11 -2.78 13.70 -8.12
CA ILE A 11 -3.60 13.21 -9.23
C ILE A 11 -2.90 13.47 -10.57
N GLU A 12 -2.37 14.68 -10.78
CA GLU A 12 -1.65 15.01 -12.01
C GLU A 12 -0.41 14.14 -12.21
N ASN A 13 0.36 13.88 -11.16
CA ASN A 13 1.58 13.06 -11.24
C ASN A 13 1.26 11.60 -11.59
N LEU A 14 0.16 11.06 -11.04
CA LEU A 14 -0.36 9.74 -11.41
C LEU A 14 -0.75 9.70 -12.90
N GLN A 15 -1.50 10.69 -13.37
CA GLN A 15 -1.90 10.79 -14.78
C GLN A 15 -0.69 10.90 -15.72
N LYS A 16 0.30 11.73 -15.38
CA LYS A 16 1.57 11.87 -16.12
C LYS A 16 2.35 10.54 -16.19
N SER A 17 2.16 9.68 -15.20
CA SER A 17 2.75 8.33 -15.16
C SER A 17 1.91 7.26 -15.87
N GLY A 18 0.80 7.65 -16.50
CA GLY A 18 -0.09 6.74 -17.23
C GLY A 18 -1.08 5.96 -16.36
N VAL A 19 -1.29 6.39 -15.11
CA VAL A 19 -2.25 5.77 -14.19
C VAL A 19 -3.66 6.33 -14.45
N GLU A 20 -4.65 5.44 -14.51
CA GLU A 20 -6.06 5.80 -14.56
C GLU A 20 -6.51 6.29 -13.18
N VAL A 21 -7.15 7.47 -13.11
CA VAL A 21 -7.49 8.15 -11.84
C VAL A 21 -8.97 8.52 -11.73
N SER A 22 -9.84 8.04 -12.61
CA SER A 22 -11.27 8.37 -12.63
C SER A 22 -12.00 8.00 -11.34
N GLN A 23 -11.48 7.02 -10.61
CA GLN A 23 -12.02 6.55 -9.32
C GLN A 23 -11.41 7.28 -8.11
N VAL A 24 -10.45 8.19 -8.30
CA VAL A 24 -9.84 8.92 -7.18
C VAL A 24 -10.82 9.97 -6.64
N GLN A 25 -11.09 9.89 -5.33
CA GLN A 25 -11.96 10.84 -4.63
C GLN A 25 -11.15 11.96 -3.98
N LYS A 26 -11.72 13.17 -4.01
CA LYS A 26 -11.28 14.33 -3.22
C LYS A 26 -12.16 14.45 -1.98
N SER A 27 -11.53 14.56 -0.82
CA SER A 27 -12.19 14.74 0.46
C SER A 27 -12.32 16.23 0.80
N ASP A 28 -13.54 16.67 1.12
CA ASP A 28 -13.77 18.00 1.67
C ASP A 28 -13.63 18.05 3.20
N SER A 29 -13.54 16.88 3.86
CA SER A 29 -13.44 16.74 5.31
C SER A 29 -12.03 16.53 5.83
N SER A 30 -11.09 16.14 4.97
CA SER A 30 -9.73 15.78 5.37
C SER A 30 -8.69 16.22 4.35
N HIS A 31 -7.47 16.47 4.82
CA HIS A 31 -6.35 16.88 3.99
C HIS A 31 -5.70 15.69 3.27
N THR A 32 -4.96 15.95 2.20
CA THR A 32 -4.14 14.93 1.54
C THR A 32 -3.10 14.37 2.50
N ALA A 33 -2.88 13.04 2.46
CA ALA A 33 -1.87 12.39 3.28
C ALA A 33 -0.48 12.99 3.01
N THR A 34 0.30 13.20 4.06
CA THR A 34 1.67 13.76 3.96
C THR A 34 2.64 12.96 4.80
N ALA A 35 3.87 12.80 4.29
CA ALA A 35 5.01 12.32 5.04
C ALA A 35 6.04 13.45 5.19
N THR A 36 6.44 13.75 6.43
CA THR A 36 7.55 14.65 6.71
C THR A 36 8.79 13.82 6.99
N ILE A 37 9.79 13.93 6.13
CA ILE A 37 11.07 13.23 6.25
C ILE A 37 12.11 14.22 6.75
N THR A 38 12.73 13.90 7.87
CA THR A 38 13.86 14.68 8.43
C THR A 38 15.09 13.79 8.48
N VAL A 39 16.24 14.34 8.11
CA VAL A 39 17.52 13.63 8.12
C VAL A 39 18.38 14.21 9.22
N ASN A 40 18.83 13.39 10.16
CA ASN A 40 19.68 13.86 11.25
C ASN A 40 21.14 14.06 10.79
N ALA A 41 21.98 14.59 11.68
CA ALA A 41 23.40 14.84 11.39
C ALA A 41 24.21 13.57 11.04
N HIS A 42 23.69 12.39 11.37
CA HIS A 42 24.31 11.10 11.06
C HIS A 42 23.78 10.49 9.75
N GLY A 43 22.88 11.17 9.04
CA GLY A 43 22.27 10.68 7.80
C GLY A 43 21.11 9.72 8.02
N GLU A 44 20.55 9.64 9.23
CA GLU A 44 19.41 8.77 9.53
C GLU A 44 18.08 9.49 9.24
N ASN A 45 17.18 8.79 8.54
CA ASN A 45 15.85 9.30 8.22
C ASN A 45 14.87 9.09 9.39
N THR A 46 14.17 10.15 9.77
CA THR A 46 12.98 10.11 10.63
C THR A 46 11.78 10.52 9.80
N ILE A 47 10.78 9.64 9.70
CA ILE A 47 9.58 9.84 8.88
C ILE A 47 8.37 9.97 9.80
N VAL A 48 7.66 11.08 9.69
CA VAL A 48 6.39 11.31 10.38
C VAL A 48 5.28 11.35 9.34
N VAL A 49 4.34 10.42 9.43
CA VAL A 49 3.23 10.28 8.47
C VAL A 49 1.94 10.79 9.09
N THR A 50 1.19 11.59 8.34
CA THR A 50 -0.19 11.97 8.66
C THR A 50 -1.09 11.49 7.54
N LEU A 51 -1.95 10.51 7.82
CA LEU A 51 -2.70 9.76 6.80
C LEU A 51 -3.88 10.52 6.21
N GLY A 52 -4.46 11.49 6.92
CA GLY A 52 -5.52 12.37 6.39
C GLY A 52 -6.63 11.60 5.65
N ALA A 53 -6.94 12.03 4.43
CA ALA A 53 -7.96 11.45 3.56
C ALA A 53 -7.75 9.96 3.21
N ASN A 54 -6.57 9.38 3.43
CA ASN A 54 -6.36 7.95 3.23
C ASN A 54 -7.20 7.11 4.21
N MET A 55 -7.50 7.66 5.39
CA MET A 55 -8.30 6.95 6.41
C MET A 55 -9.79 6.90 6.07
N GLU A 56 -10.23 7.66 5.07
CA GLU A 56 -11.61 7.63 4.55
C GLU A 56 -11.83 6.48 3.54
N LEU A 57 -10.77 5.74 3.19
CA LEU A 57 -10.89 4.50 2.42
C LEU A 57 -11.32 3.35 3.34
N ASP A 58 -12.57 3.41 3.81
CA ASP A 58 -13.21 2.42 4.68
C ASP A 58 -13.95 1.31 3.90
N ASP A 59 -14.71 0.48 4.62
CA ASP A 59 -15.49 -0.62 4.07
C ASP A 59 -16.60 -0.13 3.13
N ASP A 60 -17.29 0.96 3.47
CA ASP A 60 -18.29 1.57 2.59
C ASP A 60 -17.65 2.08 1.30
N CYS A 61 -16.45 2.65 1.38
CA CYS A 61 -15.67 3.01 0.20
C CYS A 61 -15.35 1.78 -0.67
N ALA A 62 -14.91 0.68 -0.08
CA ALA A 62 -14.65 -0.56 -0.83
C ALA A 62 -15.91 -1.08 -1.54
N GLU A 63 -17.05 -1.09 -0.87
CA GLU A 63 -18.34 -1.52 -1.45
C GLU A 63 -18.75 -0.68 -2.65
N ARG A 64 -18.60 0.66 -2.56
CA ARG A 64 -18.90 1.57 -3.68
C ARG A 64 -18.08 1.26 -4.93
N HIS A 65 -16.91 0.64 -4.79
CA HIS A 65 -16.03 0.25 -5.91
C HIS A 65 -16.02 -1.25 -6.19
N GLU A 66 -16.99 -2.02 -5.67
CA GLU A 66 -17.05 -3.48 -5.90
C GLU A 66 -16.98 -3.83 -7.40
N LYS A 67 -17.64 -3.04 -8.26
CA LYS A 67 -17.60 -3.24 -9.71
C LYS A 67 -16.18 -3.12 -10.27
N ALA A 68 -15.43 -2.10 -9.88
CA ALA A 68 -14.06 -1.90 -10.32
C ALA A 68 -13.14 -3.02 -9.80
N ILE A 69 -13.34 -3.44 -8.54
CA ILE A 69 -12.64 -4.58 -7.95
C ILE A 69 -12.88 -5.85 -8.77
N LYS A 70 -14.15 -6.15 -9.09
CA LYS A 70 -14.55 -7.33 -9.86
C LYS A 70 -13.91 -7.39 -11.25
N GLU A 71 -13.76 -6.25 -11.91
CA GLU A 71 -13.22 -6.14 -13.27
C GLU A 71 -11.68 -6.11 -13.29
N ALA A 72 -11.04 -5.95 -12.12
CA ALA A 72 -9.59 -5.89 -12.02
C ALA A 72 -8.92 -7.27 -12.21
N GLY A 73 -7.70 -7.27 -12.75
CA GLY A 73 -6.86 -8.47 -12.76
C GLY A 73 -6.24 -8.78 -11.40
N MET A 74 -6.08 -7.77 -10.55
CA MET A 74 -5.51 -7.86 -9.21
C MET A 74 -5.93 -6.63 -8.37
N VAL A 75 -6.13 -6.83 -7.07
CA VAL A 75 -6.24 -5.77 -6.07
C VAL A 75 -4.98 -5.75 -5.22
N MET A 76 -4.35 -4.58 -5.12
CA MET A 76 -3.13 -4.37 -4.34
C MET A 76 -3.38 -3.37 -3.22
N THR A 77 -2.96 -3.69 -1.99
CA THR A 77 -3.08 -2.78 -0.84
C THR A 77 -1.80 -2.72 0.00
N GLN A 78 -1.65 -1.62 0.73
CA GLN A 78 -0.64 -1.38 1.76
C GLN A 78 -1.31 -1.02 3.10
N GLN A 79 -0.54 -0.88 4.18
CA GLN A 79 -1.04 -0.58 5.53
C GLN A 79 -1.23 0.93 5.80
N GLU A 80 -1.50 1.73 4.77
CA GLU A 80 -1.59 3.21 4.86
C GLU A 80 -3.02 3.77 4.69
N VAL A 81 -4.02 2.89 4.73
CA VAL A 81 -5.44 3.22 4.66
C VAL A 81 -6.20 2.49 5.79
N SER A 82 -7.51 2.71 5.92
CA SER A 82 -8.30 2.02 6.94
C SER A 82 -8.21 0.51 6.80
N ARG A 83 -7.89 -0.18 7.91
CA ARG A 83 -7.84 -1.65 7.98
C ARG A 83 -9.15 -2.30 7.53
N LYS A 84 -10.28 -1.67 7.86
CA LYS A 84 -11.61 -2.14 7.46
C LYS A 84 -11.79 -2.08 5.94
N GLY A 85 -11.36 -0.99 5.32
CA GLY A 85 -11.43 -0.83 3.86
C GLY A 85 -10.53 -1.82 3.13
N ASN A 86 -9.29 -1.98 3.59
CA ASN A 86 -8.38 -3.00 3.06
C ASN A 86 -8.97 -4.40 3.12
N LYS A 87 -9.48 -4.79 4.28
CA LYS A 87 -10.09 -6.11 4.48
C LYS A 87 -11.30 -6.29 3.57
N ARG A 88 -12.19 -5.31 3.51
CA ARG A 88 -13.39 -5.38 2.67
C ARG A 88 -13.03 -5.47 1.19
N ALA A 89 -12.08 -4.69 0.72
CA ALA A 89 -11.60 -4.76 -0.67
C ALA A 89 -11.06 -6.15 -1.03
N PHE A 90 -10.32 -6.78 -0.11
CA PHE A 90 -9.82 -8.15 -0.31
C PHE A 90 -10.94 -9.20 -0.25
N GLU A 91 -11.90 -9.09 0.66
CA GLU A 91 -13.08 -9.97 0.69
C GLU A 91 -13.86 -9.89 -0.63
N LEU A 92 -14.06 -8.69 -1.17
CA LEU A 92 -14.70 -8.47 -2.46
C LEU A 92 -13.86 -9.05 -3.61
N ALA A 93 -12.54 -8.87 -3.59
CA ALA A 93 -11.65 -9.47 -4.58
C ALA A 93 -11.77 -11.01 -4.57
N LYS A 94 -11.70 -11.64 -3.40
CA LYS A 94 -11.84 -13.10 -3.26
C LYS A 94 -13.22 -13.59 -3.68
N LYS A 95 -14.29 -12.85 -3.34
CA LYS A 95 -15.66 -13.14 -3.80
C LYS A 95 -15.76 -13.23 -5.33
N HIS A 96 -15.03 -12.37 -6.04
CA HIS A 96 -15.04 -12.30 -7.51
C HIS A 96 -13.90 -13.09 -8.19
N GLY A 97 -13.07 -13.81 -7.42
CA GLY A 97 -11.94 -14.57 -7.96
C GLY A 97 -10.78 -13.71 -8.47
N VAL A 98 -10.69 -12.46 -8.00
CA VAL A 98 -9.64 -11.51 -8.36
C VAL A 98 -8.43 -11.72 -7.45
N LYS A 99 -7.22 -11.67 -8.03
CA LYS A 99 -5.98 -11.89 -7.29
C LYS A 99 -5.73 -10.77 -6.27
N THR A 100 -5.19 -11.11 -5.11
CA THR A 100 -4.85 -10.13 -4.07
C THR A 100 -3.34 -10.06 -3.83
N PHE A 101 -2.82 -8.84 -3.77
CA PHE A 101 -1.44 -8.54 -3.40
C PHE A 101 -1.43 -7.64 -2.18
N PHE A 102 -0.73 -8.06 -1.14
CA PHE A 102 -0.63 -7.33 0.10
C PHE A 102 0.81 -6.96 0.42
N ASN A 103 1.05 -5.68 0.65
CA ASN A 103 2.29 -5.21 1.25
C ASN A 103 1.98 -4.73 2.68
N PRO A 104 2.25 -5.53 3.72
CA PRO A 104 1.96 -5.20 5.12
C PRO A 104 2.95 -4.16 5.69
N ALA A 105 3.10 -3.05 4.98
CA ALA A 105 3.95 -1.91 5.32
C ALA A 105 3.11 -0.62 5.34
N PRO A 106 3.34 0.30 6.30
CA PRO A 106 4.25 0.18 7.44
C PRO A 106 3.85 -0.96 8.39
N GLY A 107 4.85 -1.74 8.83
CA GLY A 107 4.63 -2.93 9.65
C GLY A 107 4.18 -2.61 11.06
N GLU A 108 3.08 -3.22 11.50
CA GLU A 108 2.64 -3.20 12.89
C GLU A 108 2.89 -4.58 13.56
N ARG A 109 3.21 -4.57 14.85
CA ARG A 109 3.42 -5.81 15.63
C ARG A 109 2.19 -6.72 15.62
N ASP A 110 0.99 -6.14 15.52
CA ASP A 110 -0.30 -6.83 15.52
C ASP A 110 -0.98 -6.74 14.15
N THR A 111 -0.39 -7.44 13.18
CA THR A 111 -1.00 -7.57 11.85
C THR A 111 -2.19 -8.50 11.93
N ASP A 112 -3.30 -8.08 11.32
CA ASP A 112 -4.53 -8.86 11.25
C ASP A 112 -4.30 -10.09 10.36
N MET A 113 -4.21 -11.27 10.97
CA MET A 113 -4.03 -12.55 10.28
C MET A 113 -5.12 -12.86 9.25
N SER A 114 -6.30 -12.24 9.37
CA SER A 114 -7.34 -12.37 8.34
C SER A 114 -6.94 -11.71 7.02
N MET A 115 -6.12 -10.66 7.03
CA MET A 115 -5.56 -10.05 5.81
C MET A 115 -4.61 -11.00 5.11
N VAL A 116 -3.76 -11.68 5.87
CA VAL A 116 -2.81 -12.69 5.36
C VAL A 116 -3.57 -13.82 4.69
N ALA A 117 -4.64 -14.33 5.32
CA ALA A 117 -5.48 -15.39 4.76
C ALA A 117 -6.22 -14.99 3.47
N LEU A 118 -6.49 -13.69 3.29
CA LEU A 118 -7.12 -13.15 2.08
C LEU A 118 -6.13 -12.80 0.97
N SER A 119 -4.82 -12.91 1.21
CA SER A 119 -3.75 -12.52 0.29
C SER A 119 -3.26 -13.69 -0.57
N ASP A 120 -3.16 -13.52 -1.88
CA ASP A 120 -2.52 -14.50 -2.78
C ASP A 120 -1.01 -14.26 -2.91
N ILE A 121 -0.59 -13.00 -2.81
CA ILE A 121 0.81 -12.57 -2.81
C ILE A 121 1.03 -11.63 -1.63
N ILE A 122 2.09 -11.86 -0.87
CA ILE A 122 2.53 -10.96 0.18
C ILE A 122 3.94 -10.48 -0.13
N CYS A 123 4.18 -9.17 -0.10
CA CYS A 123 5.49 -8.58 -0.32
C CYS A 123 5.94 -7.82 0.92
N THR A 124 7.08 -8.19 1.47
CA THR A 124 7.57 -7.66 2.76
C THR A 124 9.04 -7.27 2.65
N ASN A 125 9.55 -6.55 3.64
CA ASN A 125 10.98 -6.42 3.90
C ASN A 125 11.45 -7.33 5.05
N GLU A 126 12.75 -7.31 5.35
CA GLU A 126 13.38 -8.12 6.41
C GLU A 126 12.81 -7.87 7.81
N ASN A 127 12.33 -6.65 8.07
CA ASN A 127 11.82 -6.24 9.38
C ASN A 127 10.37 -6.67 9.60
N GLU A 128 9.69 -7.08 8.53
CA GLU A 128 8.29 -7.43 8.46
C GLU A 128 8.14 -8.96 8.57
N LYS A 129 7.93 -9.44 9.80
CA LYS A 129 7.89 -10.87 10.16
C LYS A 129 6.59 -11.57 9.72
N PHE A 130 6.37 -11.71 8.42
CA PHE A 130 5.19 -12.41 7.87
C PHE A 130 5.49 -13.80 7.30
N ILE A 131 6.74 -14.23 7.43
CA ILE A 131 7.28 -15.44 6.78
C ILE A 131 6.49 -16.70 7.18
N ASP A 132 6.03 -16.80 8.43
CA ASP A 132 5.47 -18.06 8.96
C ASP A 132 3.99 -18.30 8.64
N TYR A 133 3.28 -17.35 7.99
CA TYR A 133 1.83 -17.41 7.89
C TYR A 133 1.23 -17.23 6.49
N CYS A 134 2.06 -16.98 5.47
CA CYS A 134 1.57 -16.81 4.10
C CYS A 134 1.21 -18.19 3.50
N SER A 135 -0.04 -18.34 3.02
CA SER A 135 -0.47 -19.51 2.23
C SER A 135 -0.23 -19.35 0.73
N GLY A 136 0.20 -18.16 0.29
CA GLY A 136 0.47 -17.77 -1.09
C GLY A 136 1.96 -17.59 -1.40
N VAL A 137 2.27 -16.69 -2.34
CA VAL A 137 3.67 -16.37 -2.71
C VAL A 137 4.19 -15.25 -1.80
N LEU A 138 5.28 -15.51 -1.09
CA LEU A 138 5.99 -14.51 -0.30
C LEU A 138 7.17 -13.92 -1.07
N LEU A 139 7.21 -12.59 -1.19
CA LEU A 139 8.33 -11.83 -1.71
C LEU A 139 9.00 -11.06 -0.57
N ALA A 140 10.06 -11.61 0.01
CA ALA A 140 10.81 -10.97 1.08
C ALA A 140 12.02 -10.18 0.52
N SER A 141 11.89 -8.86 0.45
CA SER A 141 12.96 -7.96 0.04
C SER A 141 14.01 -7.77 1.13
N LYS A 142 15.29 -7.84 0.73
CA LYS A 142 16.48 -7.73 1.57
C LYS A 142 17.36 -6.53 1.22
N GLY A 143 16.71 -5.44 0.80
CA GLY A 143 17.37 -4.25 0.27
C GLY A 143 18.40 -4.58 -0.81
N LYS A 144 19.68 -4.29 -0.54
CA LYS A 144 20.80 -4.53 -1.47
C LYS A 144 21.07 -6.01 -1.77
N GLN A 145 20.53 -6.94 -0.96
CA GLN A 145 20.70 -8.38 -1.17
C GLN A 145 19.65 -8.98 -2.11
N GLY A 146 18.60 -8.21 -2.46
CA GLY A 146 17.56 -8.60 -3.40
C GLY A 146 16.33 -9.20 -2.75
N ILE A 147 15.52 -9.95 -3.49
CA ILE A 147 14.39 -10.69 -2.92
C ILE A 147 14.89 -12.09 -2.59
N GLU A 148 14.35 -12.74 -1.55
CA GLU A 148 14.66 -14.14 -1.27
C GLU A 148 14.55 -14.98 -2.54
N HIS A 149 15.65 -15.68 -2.90
CA HIS A 149 15.82 -16.46 -4.14
C HIS A 149 15.89 -15.69 -5.48
N ILE A 150 15.84 -14.35 -5.51
CA ILE A 150 16.04 -13.54 -6.73
C ILE A 150 17.08 -12.43 -6.47
N PRO A 151 18.32 -12.56 -7.00
CA PRO A 151 19.37 -11.57 -6.80
C PRO A 151 19.06 -10.25 -7.52
N VAL A 152 19.34 -9.10 -6.88
CA VAL A 152 19.26 -7.78 -7.52
C VAL A 152 20.58 -7.38 -8.16
N LYS A 153 20.49 -6.60 -9.25
CA LYS A 153 21.65 -5.98 -9.87
C LYS A 153 22.29 -4.99 -8.89
N LYS A 154 23.60 -5.11 -8.64
CA LYS A 154 24.33 -4.17 -7.78
C LYS A 154 24.27 -2.76 -8.39
N VAL A 155 23.74 -1.82 -7.61
CA VAL A 155 23.69 -0.39 -7.94
C VAL A 155 24.30 0.44 -6.81
N LYS A 156 24.84 1.63 -7.12
CA LYS A 156 25.26 2.60 -6.11
C LYS A 156 24.01 3.28 -5.56
N ALA A 157 23.70 3.09 -4.29
CA ALA A 157 22.61 3.80 -3.64
C ALA A 157 22.95 5.29 -3.53
N VAL A 158 22.10 6.14 -4.12
CA VAL A 158 22.17 7.61 -4.05
C VAL A 158 21.05 8.12 -3.15
N ASP A 159 19.85 7.57 -3.33
CA ASP A 159 18.69 7.66 -2.45
C ASP A 159 17.99 6.29 -2.51
N THR A 160 17.41 5.85 -1.39
CA THR A 160 16.67 4.57 -1.30
C THR A 160 15.19 4.76 -1.01
N THR A 161 14.74 6.02 -0.94
CA THR A 161 13.32 6.41 -0.89
C THR A 161 12.69 6.22 -2.26
#